data_AF-A0A9P2YYW9-F1
#
_entry.id   AF-A0A9P2YYW9-F1
#
_cell.length_a   1.000
_cell.length_b   1.000
_cell.length_c   1.000
_cell.angle_alpha   90.00
_cell.angle_beta   90.00
_cell.angle_gamma   90.00
#
_symmetry.space_group_name_H-M   'P 1'
#
loop_
_entity.id
_entity.type
_entity.pdbx_description
1 polymer ?
#
loop_
_entity_poly.entity_id
_entity_poly.type
_entity_poly.pdbx_seq_one_letter_code
_entity_poly.pdbx_strand_id
1 'polypeptide(L)' 'MLRLSIIFIAFIINTTITYGYTTEGTWVNLLFKSLSLNMIIVFMFYYIRFVIEKKR' A
#
# COMPACT_ATOMS: atom_id res chain seq x y z
N MET A 1 -4.97 1.48 15.19
CA MET A 1 -4.55 2.72 14.48
C MET A 1 -3.12 2.66 13.98
N LEU A 2 -2.12 2.49 14.84
CA LEU A 2 -0.68 2.49 14.47
C LEU A 2 -0.34 1.59 13.27
N ARG A 3 -0.89 0.36 13.21
CA ARG A 3 -0.70 -0.55 12.06
C ARG A 3 -1.21 0.02 10.72
N LEU A 4 -2.38 0.66 10.71
CA LEU A 4 -2.95 1.27 9.50
C LEU A 4 -2.08 2.44 9.02
N SER A 5 -1.60 3.26 9.96
CA SER A 5 -0.69 4.37 9.66
C SER A 5 0.63 3.88 9.06
N ILE A 6 1.20 2.80 9.57
CA ILE A 6 2.44 2.20 9.03
C ILE A 6 2.23 1.70 7.60
N ILE A 7 1.13 0.97 7.34
CA ILE A 7 0.80 0.47 5.99
C ILE A 7 0.60 1.63 5.02
N PHE A 8 -0.05 2.70 5.48
CA PHE A 8 -0.25 3.91 4.68
C PHE A 8 1.06 4.62 4.34
N ILE A 9 1.96 4.78 5.30
CA ILE A 9 3.29 5.36 5.06
C ILE A 9 4.10 4.49 4.10
N ALA A 10 4.09 3.17 4.30
CA ALA A 10 4.76 2.23 3.39
C ALA A 10 4.24 2.34 1.95
N PHE A 11 2.91 2.52 1.79
CA PHE A 11 2.28 2.74 0.49
C PHE A 11 2.74 4.04 -0.17
N ILE A 12 2.82 5.15 0.58
CA ILE A 12 3.33 6.44 0.06
C ILE A 12 4.78 6.29 -0.41
N ILE A 13 5.63 5.64 0.39
CA ILE A 13 7.04 5.42 0.02
C ILE A 13 7.12 4.57 -1.26
N ASN A 14 6.35 3.48 -1.33
CA ASN A 14 6.35 2.58 -2.47
C ASN A 14 5.91 3.28 -3.76
N THR A 15 4.83 4.06 -3.71
CA THR A 15 4.32 4.83 -4.85
C THR A 15 5.28 5.95 -5.27
N THR A 16 5.89 6.64 -4.30
CA THR A 16 6.92 7.66 -4.56
C THR A 16 8.14 7.08 -5.28
N ILE A 17 8.61 5.91 -4.83
CA ILE A 17 9.72 5.21 -5.50
C ILE A 17 9.32 4.77 -6.90
N THR A 18 8.13 4.18 -7.05
CA THR A 18 7.62 3.73 -8.35
C THR A 18 7.59 4.88 -9.35
N TYR A 19 7.08 6.04 -8.96
CA TYR A 19 6.93 7.16 -9.89
C TYR A 19 8.23 7.97 -10.08
N GLY A 20 8.98 8.19 -9.01
CA GLY A 20 10.18 9.04 -9.05
C GLY A 20 11.46 8.35 -9.52
N TYR A 21 11.56 7.02 -9.34
CA TYR A 21 12.80 6.28 -9.57
C TYR A 21 12.67 5.12 -10.55
N THR A 22 11.47 4.82 -11.07
CA THR A 22 11.30 3.71 -12.03
C THR A 22 10.70 4.18 -13.34
N THR A 23 11.27 3.69 -14.45
CA THR A 23 10.78 3.99 -15.79
C THR A 23 9.62 3.06 -16.15
N GLU A 24 8.56 3.62 -16.73
CA GLU A 24 7.40 2.85 -17.18
C GLU A 24 7.78 1.74 -18.17
N GLY A 25 7.14 0.58 -18.03
CA GLY A 25 7.41 -0.59 -18.86
C GLY A 25 8.61 -1.43 -18.42
N THR A 26 9.41 -0.98 -17.45
CA THR A 26 10.47 -1.83 -16.88
C THR A 26 9.90 -2.88 -15.92
N TRP A 27 10.57 -4.03 -15.83
CA TRP A 27 10.21 -5.11 -14.89
C TRP A 27 10.17 -4.62 -13.44
N VAL A 28 11.07 -3.69 -13.08
CA VAL A 28 11.11 -3.06 -11.75
C VAL A 28 9.86 -2.22 -11.50
N ASN A 29 9.43 -1.39 -12.47
CA ASN A 29 8.20 -0.61 -12.36
C ASN A 29 6.96 -1.52 -12.21
N LEU A 30 6.86 -2.59 -13.02
CA LEU A 30 5.75 -3.54 -12.92
C LEU A 30 5.70 -4.25 -11.56
N LEU A 31 6.86 -4.61 -11.02
CA LEU A 31 6.97 -5.20 -9.68
C LEU A 31 6.49 -4.22 -8.60
N PHE A 32 6.93 -2.96 -8.65
CA PHE A 32 6.52 -1.95 -7.70
C PHE A 32 5.04 -1.53 -7.83
N LYS A 33 4.50 -1.50 -9.05
CA LYS A 33 3.04 -1.34 -9.29
C LYS A 33 2.26 -2.51 -8.68
N SER A 34 2.74 -3.74 -8.83
CA SER A 34 2.13 -4.93 -8.23
C SER A 34 2.20 -4.92 -6.69
N LEU A 35 3.33 -4.48 -6.13
CA LEU A 35 3.47 -4.27 -4.69
C LEU A 35 2.51 -3.20 -4.16
N SER A 36 2.31 -2.10 -4.91
CA SER A 36 1.35 -1.05 -4.55
C SER A 36 -0.08 -1.60 -4.48
N LEU A 37 -0.48 -2.41 -5.47
CA LEU A 37 -1.78 -3.10 -5.46
C LEU A 37 -1.94 -4.01 -4.23
N ASN A 38 -0.90 -4.79 -3.91
CA ASN A 38 -0.96 -5.70 -2.77
C ASN A 38 -1.07 -4.93 -1.43
N MET A 39 -0.34 -3.82 -1.28
CA MET A 39 -0.44 -2.94 -0.12
C MET A 39 -1.85 -2.34 0.05
N ILE A 40 -2.53 -1.98 -1.05
CA ILE A 40 -3.93 -1.51 -1.01
C ILE A 40 -4.86 -2.59 -0.46
N ILE A 41 -4.70 -3.84 -0.92
CA ILE A 41 -5.51 -4.97 -0.44
C ILE A 41 -5.31 -5.18 1.06
N VAL A 42 -4.06 -5.21 1.51
CA VAL A 42 -3.71 -5.36 2.93
C VAL A 42 -4.27 -4.20 3.75
N PHE A 43 -4.17 -2.97 3.25
CA PHE A 43 -4.75 -1.79 3.89
C PHE A 43 -6.27 -1.91 4.05
N MET A 44 -6.98 -2.28 2.99
CA MET A 44 -8.44 -2.49 3.03
C MET A 44 -8.83 -3.57 4.05
N PHE A 45 -8.10 -4.68 4.09
CA PHE A 45 -8.36 -5.76 5.05
C PHE A 45 -8.24 -5.27 6.50
N TYR A 46 -7.15 -4.58 6.84
CA TYR A 46 -6.96 -4.04 8.19
C TYR A 46 -7.94 -2.93 8.52
N TYR A 47 -8.33 -2.12 7.53
CA TYR A 47 -9.31 -1.06 7.72
C TYR A 47 -10.70 -1.63 8.01
N ILE A 48 -11.17 -2.59 7.22
CA ILE A 48 -12.48 -3.24 7.44
C ILE A 48 -12.50 -3.90 8.82
N ARG A 49 -11.45 -4.64 9.18
CA ARG A 49 -11.33 -5.26 10.51
C ARG A 49 -11.41 -4.21 11.62
N PHE A 50 -10.69 -3.09 11.48
CA PHE A 50 -10.73 -1.99 12.43
C PHE A 50 -12.13 -1.36 12.56
N VAL A 51 -12.83 -1.15 11.44
CA VAL A 51 -14.20 -0.61 11.45
C VAL A 51 -15.17 -1.55 12.15
N ILE A 52 -15.07 -2.86 11.90
CA ILE A 52 -15.89 -3.89 12.57
C ILE A 52 -15.62 -3.88 14.09
N GLU A 53 -14.36 -3.83 14.49
CA GLU A 53 -13.93 -3.86 15.90
C GLU A 53 -14.36 -2.60 16.66
N LYS A 54 -14.44 -1.45 15.99
CA LYS A 54 -14.97 -0.19 16.56
C LYS A 54 -16.51 -0.18 16.66
N LYS A 55 -17.20 -0.96 15.83
CA LYS A 55 -18.68 -1.05 15.80
C LYS A 55 -19.24 -2.02 16.85
N ARG A 56 -18.40 -2.90 17.37
CA ARG A 56 -18.72 -3.82 18.47
C ARG A 56 -18.52 -3.14 19.81
#